data_AF-A0A356U7S3-F1
#
_entry.id   AF-A0A356U7S3-F1
#
_cell.length_a   1.000
_cell.length_b   1.000
_cell.length_c   1.000
_cell.angle_alpha   90.00
_cell.angle_beta   90.00
_cell.angle_gamma   90.00
#
_symmetry.space_group_name_H-M   'P 1'
#
loop_
_entity.id
_entity.type
_entity.pdbx_description
1 polymer ?
#
loop_
_entity_poly.entity_id
_entity_poly.type
_entity_poly.pdbx_seq_one_letter_code
_entity_poly.pdbx_strand_id
1 'polypeptide(L)' 'EAVTAGTVKLIGTNRQRIYDTAHLLLSNKEEYNKMAHAINPYGDGKAARRIVKVVTDFLYVRIGAQLN' A
#
# COMPACT_ATOMS: atom_id res chain seq x y z
N GLU A 1 -5.54 6.33 6.58
CA GLU A 1 -5.28 5.83 5.21
C GLU A 1 -5.47 4.33 5.10
N ALA A 2 -4.60 3.46 5.65
CA ALA A 2 -4.76 2.01 5.56
C ALA A 2 -6.04 1.46 6.24
N VAL A 3 -6.49 2.09 7.33
CA VAL A 3 -7.78 1.76 7.98
C VAL A 3 -8.94 2.05 7.03
N THR A 4 -8.88 3.19 6.33
CA THR A 4 -9.88 3.62 5.34
C THR A 4 -9.83 2.74 4.09
N ALA A 5 -8.63 2.33 3.68
CA ALA A 5 -8.43 1.46 2.53
C ALA A 5 -8.85 0.01 2.79
N GLY A 6 -9.09 -0.38 4.05
CA GLY A 6 -9.46 -1.73 4.43
C GLY A 6 -8.29 -2.71 4.52
N THR A 7 -7.06 -2.25 4.30
CA THR A 7 -5.84 -3.08 4.40
C THR A 7 -5.42 -3.35 5.84
N VAL A 8 -5.88 -2.54 6.80
CA VAL A 8 -5.67 -2.76 8.25
C VAL A 8 -6.96 -2.46 9.01
N LYS A 9 -7.14 -3.09 10.18
CA LYS A 9 -8.26 -2.82 11.09
C LYS A 9 -7.73 -2.46 12.47
N LEU A 10 -8.11 -1.28 12.98
CA LEU A 10 -7.80 -0.89 14.36
C LEU A 10 -8.84 -1.52 15.31
N ILE A 11 -8.41 -2.50 16.10
CA ILE A 11 -9.30 -3.22 17.02
C ILE A 11 -9.08 -2.89 18.50
N GLY A 12 -7.97 -2.23 18.85
CA GLY A 12 -7.59 -1.95 20.23
C GLY A 12 -6.93 -3.15 20.91
N THR A 13 -6.85 -3.12 22.24
CA THR A 13 -6.05 -4.06 23.05
C THR A 13 -6.87 -5.07 23.85
N ASN A 14 -8.19 -5.11 23.67
CA ASN A 14 -9.05 -6.08 24.34
C ASN A 14 -8.78 -7.50 23.83
N ARG A 15 -8.42 -8.42 24.74
CA ARG A 15 -8.02 -9.79 24.42
C ARG A 15 -9.06 -10.55 23.58
N GLN A 16 -10.33 -10.48 23.96
CA GLN A 16 -11.40 -11.22 23.28
C GLN A 16 -11.57 -10.71 21.85
N ARG A 17 -11.60 -9.39 21.68
CA ARG A 17 -11.72 -8.76 20.36
C ARG A 17 -10.54 -9.09 19.43
N ILE A 18 -9.32 -9.18 19.99
CA ILE A 18 -8.14 -9.62 19.24
C ILE A 18 -8.33 -11.06 18.74
N TYR A 19 -8.72 -11.97 19.63
CA TYR A 19 -8.97 -13.36 19.28
C TYR A 19 -10.05 -13.48 18.20
N ASP A 20 -11.21 -12.85 18.41
CA ASP A 20 -12.35 -12.98 17.49
C ASP A 20 -12.01 -12.44 16.08
N THR A 21 -11.29 -11.32 16.01
CA THR A 21 -10.90 -10.72 14.72
C THR A 21 -9.88 -11.59 13.99
N ALA A 22 -8.87 -12.09 14.69
CA ALA A 22 -7.87 -12.98 14.11
C ALA A 22 -8.52 -14.31 13.66
N HIS A 23 -9.37 -14.89 14.51
CA HIS A 23 -10.11 -16.11 14.20
C HIS A 23 -10.97 -15.93 12.95
N LEU A 24 -11.70 -14.81 12.81
CA LEU A 24 -12.50 -14.51 11.62
C LEU A 24 -11.64 -14.51 10.34
N LEU A 25 -10.49 -13.82 10.36
CA LEU A 25 -9.59 -13.77 9.20
C LEU A 25 -8.98 -15.14 8.84
N LEU A 26 -8.73 -15.99 9.84
CA LEU A 26 -8.15 -17.33 9.62
C LEU A 26 -9.19 -18.37 9.21
N SER A 27 -10.44 -18.23 9.65
CA SER A 27 -11.52 -19.20 9.40
C SER A 27 -12.46 -18.81 8.25
N ASN A 28 -12.43 -17.56 7.79
CA ASN A 28 -13.26 -17.07 6.69
C ASN A 28 -12.39 -16.55 5.53
N LYS A 29 -12.34 -17.34 4.45
CA LYS A 29 -11.59 -17.02 3.22
C LYS A 29 -12.08 -15.75 2.52
N GLU A 30 -13.38 -15.45 2.59
CA GLU A 30 -13.95 -14.25 1.98
C GLU A 30 -13.45 -12.99 2.70
N GLU A 31 -13.49 -12.99 4.03
CA GLU A 31 -12.99 -11.87 4.85
C GLU A 31 -11.48 -11.68 4.69
N TYR A 32 -10.72 -12.78 4.62
CA TYR A 32 -9.30 -12.73 4.29
C TYR A 32 -9.07 -12.05 2.94
N ASN A 33 -9.77 -12.50 1.90
CA ASN A 33 -9.59 -11.98 0.54
C ASN A 33 -9.94 -10.50 0.42
N LYS A 34 -11.00 -10.04 1.10
CA LYS A 34 -11.38 -8.62 1.15
C LYS A 34 -10.23 -7.76 1.70
N MET A 35 -9.60 -8.20 2.78
CA MET A 35 -8.49 -7.47 3.41
C MET A 35 -7.19 -7.57 2.60
N ALA A 36 -6.88 -8.74 2.04
CA ALA A 36 -5.65 -9.00 1.30
C ALA A 36 -5.59 -8.28 -0.06
N HIS A 37 -6.74 -8.07 -0.71
CA HIS A 37 -6.82 -7.39 -2.01
C HIS A 37 -7.28 -5.93 -1.89
N ALA A 38 -7.41 -5.43 -0.67
CA ALA A 38 -7.67 -4.02 -0.44
C ALA A 38 -6.56 -3.16 -1.08
N ILE A 39 -6.95 -2.01 -1.63
CA ILE A 39 -6.03 -1.10 -2.32
C ILE A 39 -4.93 -0.69 -1.33
N ASN A 40 -3.67 -0.90 -1.69
CA ASN A 40 -2.55 -0.41 -0.89
C ASN A 40 -2.46 1.12 -1.06
N PRO A 41 -2.79 1.93 -0.03
CA PRO A 41 -2.74 3.38 -0.16
C PRO A 41 -1.31 3.91 -0.27
N TYR A 42 -0.30 3.12 0.10
CA TYR A 42 1.10 3.54 0.13
C TYR A 42 1.79 3.46 -1.24
N GLY A 43 1.14 2.87 -2.25
CA GLY A 43 1.62 2.93 -3.61
C GLY A 43 1.29 1.70 -4.45
N ASP A 44 1.53 1.86 -5.74
CA ASP A 44 1.32 0.84 -6.78
C ASP A 44 2.63 0.14 -7.20
N GLY A 45 3.68 0.25 -6.38
CA GLY A 45 5.00 -0.32 -6.64
C GLY A 45 5.82 0.42 -7.71
N LYS A 46 5.37 1.56 -8.24
CA LYS A 46 6.06 2.29 -9.33
C LYS A 46 6.82 3.53 -8.87
N ALA A 47 6.94 3.76 -7.57
CA ALA A 47 7.55 4.96 -6.99
C ALA A 47 9.00 5.18 -7.49
N ALA A 48 9.88 4.18 -7.37
CA ALA A 48 11.27 4.30 -7.77
C ALA A 48 11.43 4.72 -9.25
N ARG A 49 10.71 4.05 -10.16
CA ARG A 49 10.74 4.39 -11.60
C ARG A 49 10.23 5.82 -11.88
N ARG A 50 9.18 6.27 -11.18
CA ARG A 50 8.67 7.64 -11.31
C ARG A 50 9.67 8.67 -10.80
N ILE A 51 10.31 8.40 -9.65
CA ILE A 51 11.33 9.29 -9.07
C ILE A 51 12.51 9.43 -10.02
N VAL A 52 13.06 8.32 -10.51
CA VAL A 52 14.17 8.34 -11.49
C VAL A 52 13.77 9.17 -12.71
N LYS A 53 12.58 8.93 -13.28
CA LYS A 53 12.10 9.72 -14.41
C LYS A 53 12.08 11.23 -14.12
N VAL A 54 11.52 11.65 -12.99
CA VAL A 54 11.42 13.07 -12.63
C VAL A 54 12.82 13.69 -12.46
N VAL A 55 13.74 13.01 -11.77
CA VAL A 55 15.10 13.50 -11.57
C VAL A 55 15.84 13.62 -12.91
N THR A 56 15.74 12.60 -13.74
CA THR A 56 16.36 12.55 -15.07
C THR A 56 15.81 13.64 -15.99
N ASP A 57 14.48 13.79 -16.08
CA ASP A 57 13.83 14.84 -16.87
C ASP A 57 14.27 16.24 -16.39
N PHE A 58 14.30 16.47 -15.08
CA PHE A 58 14.73 17.74 -14.49
C PHE A 58 16.18 18.07 -14.84
N LEU A 59 17.09 17.09 -14.71
CA LEU A 59 18.49 17.28 -15.04
C LEU A 59 18.68 17.55 -16.54
N TYR A 60 18.00 16.79 -17.42
CA TYR A 60 18.12 16.97 -18.87
C TYR A 60 17.72 18.37 -19.33
N VAL A 61 16.60 18.90 -18.82
CA VAL A 61 16.18 20.27 -19.12
C VAL A 61 17.21 21.30 -18.66
N ARG A 62 17.91 21.04 -17.55
CA ARG A 62 18.84 22.00 -16.93
C ARG A 62 20.26 21.94 -17.48
N ILE A 63 20.72 20.78 -17.94
CA ILE A 63 22.09 20.59 -18.45
C ILE A 63 22.17 20.55 -19.98
N GLY A 64 21.03 20.59 -20.68
CA GLY A 64 20.98 20.65 -22.15
C GLY A 64 21.41 19.35 -22.85
N ALA A 65 21.52 18.23 -22.14
CA ALA A 65 21.86 16.96 -22.76
C ALA A 65 20.61 16.34 -23.41
N GLN A 66 20.52 16.34 -24.74
CA GLN A 66 19.58 15.46 -25.44
C GLN A 66 20.11 14.03 -25.36
N LEU A 67 19.25 13.08 -25.00
CA LEU A 67 19.52 11.67 -25.28
C LEU A 67 19.39 11.46 -26.79
N ASN A 68 20.45 10.95 -27.42
CA ASN A 68 20.39 10.36 -28.75
C ASN A 68 19.41 9.19 -28.77
#